data_AF-A0A7Y8GFN2-F1
#
_entry.id   AF-A0A7Y8GFN2-F1
#
_cell.length_a   1.000
_cell.length_b   1.000
_cell.length_c   1.000
_cell.angle_alpha   90.00
_cell.angle_beta   90.00
_cell.angle_gamma   90.00
#
_symmetry.space_group_name_H-M   'P 1'
#
loop_
_entity.id
_entity.type
_entity.pdbx_description
1 polymer ?
#
loop_
_entity_poly.entity_id
_entity_poly.type
_entity_poly.pdbx_seq_one_letter_code
_entity_poly.pdbx_strand_id
1 'polypeptide(L)'
;MAMDQKTRSAKSAAKRKELGEEELRHRVRAGEKQMLADLMAWTEDTEQASVMAGSLRYVHSLGREGAREALRSRHKIEVNENVAAELYAIGQRQASRLDAEEA
;
A
#
# COMPACT_ATOMS: atom_id res chain seq x y z
N MET A 1 -47.76 6.80 -8.15
CA MET A 1 -47.19 6.97 -6.80
C MET A 1 -45.72 6.60 -6.84
N ALA A 2 -44.82 7.46 -6.38
CA ALA A 2 -43.40 7.11 -6.25
C ALA A 2 -43.28 5.98 -5.22
N MET A 3 -42.49 4.94 -5.52
CA MET A 3 -42.25 3.85 -4.58
C MET A 3 -41.68 4.40 -3.27
N ASP A 4 -42.19 3.90 -2.16
CA ASP A 4 -41.69 4.19 -0.82
C ASP A 4 -40.19 3.86 -0.69
N GLN A 5 -39.43 4.73 -0.02
CA GLN A 5 -37.97 4.61 0.10
C GLN A 5 -37.57 3.31 0.79
N LYS A 6 -38.39 2.81 1.72
CA LYS A 6 -38.15 1.54 2.44
C LYS A 6 -38.17 0.36 1.48
N THR A 7 -39.13 0.33 0.56
CA THR A 7 -39.26 -0.73 -0.46
C THR A 7 -38.10 -0.72 -1.45
N ARG A 8 -37.62 0.47 -1.84
CA ARG A 8 -36.43 0.61 -2.69
C ARG A 8 -35.17 0.13 -1.98
N SER A 9 -34.98 0.51 -0.72
CA SER A 9 -33.83 0.09 0.09
C SER A 9 -33.81 -1.43 0.31
N ALA A 10 -34.97 -2.03 0.64
CA ALA A 10 -35.11 -3.47 0.81
C ALA A 10 -34.83 -4.26 -0.48
N LYS A 11 -35.31 -3.78 -1.64
CA LYS A 11 -35.04 -4.40 -2.94
C LYS A 11 -33.55 -4.36 -3.30
N SER A 12 -32.88 -3.23 -3.05
CA SER A 12 -31.44 -3.11 -3.25
C SER A 12 -30.66 -4.02 -2.30
N ALA A 13 -31.03 -4.09 -1.02
CA ALA A 13 -30.39 -4.99 -0.05
C ALA A 13 -30.55 -6.47 -0.41
N ALA A 14 -31.74 -6.88 -0.88
CA ALA A 14 -31.98 -8.24 -1.36
C ALA A 14 -31.09 -8.58 -2.56
N LYS A 15 -30.95 -7.65 -3.52
CA LYS A 15 -30.10 -7.85 -4.70
C LYS A 15 -28.61 -7.99 -4.34
N ARG A 16 -28.11 -7.19 -3.39
CA ARG A 16 -26.72 -7.33 -2.89
C ARG A 16 -26.49 -8.70 -2.26
N LYS A 17 -27.44 -9.18 -1.46
CA LYS A 17 -27.39 -10.50 -0.83
C LYS A 17 -27.41 -11.63 -1.85
N GLU A 18 -28.21 -11.52 -2.90
CA GLU A 18 -28.28 -12.50 -4.00
C GLU A 18 -26.96 -12.59 -4.77
N LEU A 19 -26.30 -11.45 -5.02
CA LEU A 19 -25.02 -11.38 -5.70
C LEU A 19 -23.81 -11.72 -4.81
N GLY A 20 -24.04 -12.02 -3.52
CA GLY A 20 -22.97 -12.25 -2.56
C GLY A 20 -22.07 -11.03 -2.36
N GLU A 21 -22.58 -9.82 -2.62
CA GLU A 21 -21.82 -8.58 -2.45
C GLU A 21 -21.61 -8.33 -0.95
N GLU A 22 -20.34 -8.32 -0.54
CA GLU A 22 -19.93 -7.94 0.82
C GLU A 22 -19.33 -6.54 0.83
N GLU A 23 -19.75 -5.72 1.80
CA GLU A 23 -19.23 -4.36 1.98
C GLU A 23 -17.85 -4.42 2.67
N LEU A 24 -16.78 -4.14 1.92
CA LEU A 24 -15.43 -3.98 2.47
C LEU A 24 -15.22 -2.54 2.96
N ARG A 25 -15.41 -2.32 4.27
CA ARG A 25 -15.16 -1.00 4.90
C ARG A 25 -13.69 -0.84 5.26
N HIS A 26 -13.05 0.18 4.71
CA HIS A 26 -11.63 0.44 4.94
C HIS A 26 -11.39 1.90 5.36
N ARG A 27 -10.67 2.12 6.47
CA ARG A 27 -10.19 3.45 6.90
C ARG A 27 -8.74 3.59 6.50
N VAL A 28 -8.44 4.63 5.74
CA VAL A 28 -7.17 4.80 5.02
C VAL A 28 -6.44 6.05 5.51
N ARG A 29 -5.11 6.01 5.62
CA ARG A 29 -4.29 7.20 5.93
C ARG A 29 -4.09 8.06 4.67
N ALA A 30 -3.69 9.32 4.85
CA ALA A 30 -3.52 10.25 3.72
C ALA A 30 -2.55 9.74 2.64
N GLY A 31 -1.45 9.08 3.03
CA GLY A 31 -0.47 8.53 2.08
C GLY A 31 -1.04 7.44 1.18
N GLU A 32 -1.76 6.47 1.75
CA GLU A 32 -2.41 5.39 0.99
C GLU A 32 -3.52 5.94 0.07
N LYS A 33 -4.23 7.00 0.51
CA LYS A 33 -5.22 7.68 -0.32
C LYS A 33 -4.58 8.37 -1.52
N GLN A 34 -3.39 8.97 -1.35
CA GLN A 34 -2.64 9.57 -2.45
C GLN A 34 -2.16 8.50 -3.44
N MET A 35 -1.64 7.37 -2.96
CA MET A 35 -1.23 6.26 -3.83
C MET A 35 -2.40 5.77 -4.70
N LEU A 36 -3.61 5.67 -4.12
CA LEU A 36 -4.79 5.30 -4.89
C LEU A 36 -5.14 6.36 -5.95
N ALA A 37 -5.03 7.65 -5.63
CA ALA A 37 -5.28 8.72 -6.59
C ALA A 37 -4.26 8.71 -7.74
N ASP A 38 -3.00 8.41 -7.46
CA ASP A 38 -1.96 8.29 -8.48
C ASP A 38 -2.24 7.10 -9.40
N LEU A 39 -2.61 5.94 -8.85
CA LEU A 39 -3.00 4.76 -9.63
C LEU A 39 -4.22 5.03 -10.53
N MET A 40 -5.22 5.75 -10.02
CA MET A 40 -6.37 6.20 -10.79
C MET A 40 -5.95 7.10 -11.95
N ALA A 41 -5.07 8.08 -11.69
CA ALA A 41 -4.56 8.97 -12.74
C ALA A 41 -3.76 8.22 -13.81
N TRP A 42 -2.91 7.26 -13.42
CA TRP A 42 -2.10 6.48 -14.38
C TRP A 42 -2.92 5.52 -15.23
N THR A 43 -4.05 5.05 -14.72
CA THR A 43 -4.95 4.13 -15.43
C THR A 43 -6.12 4.84 -16.10
N GLU A 44 -6.19 6.17 -15.98
CA GLU A 44 -7.31 7.00 -16.42
C GLU A 44 -8.68 6.53 -15.88
N ASP A 45 -8.67 5.84 -14.73
CA ASP A 45 -9.86 5.26 -14.11
C ASP A 45 -10.41 6.22 -13.04
N THR A 46 -11.70 6.54 -13.12
CA THR A 46 -12.38 7.45 -12.19
C THR A 46 -13.03 6.72 -11.01
N GLU A 47 -13.08 5.39 -11.03
CA GLU A 47 -13.68 4.56 -10.00
C GLU A 47 -12.64 3.91 -9.09
N GLN A 48 -12.56 4.39 -7.85
CA GLN A 48 -11.67 3.82 -6.82
C GLN A 48 -11.85 2.29 -6.66
N ALA A 49 -13.10 1.83 -6.67
CA ALA A 49 -13.42 0.41 -6.52
C ALA A 49 -12.87 -0.43 -7.68
N SER A 50 -12.90 0.11 -8.91
CA SER A 50 -12.34 -0.54 -10.09
C SER A 50 -10.83 -0.71 -9.97
N VAL A 51 -10.11 0.35 -9.63
CA VAL A 51 -8.66 0.34 -9.42
C VAL A 51 -8.25 -0.60 -8.29
N MET A 52 -8.96 -0.58 -7.17
CA MET A 52 -8.71 -1.50 -6.05
C MET A 52 -8.95 -2.96 -6.45
N ALA A 53 -10.04 -3.25 -7.16
CA ALA A 53 -10.33 -4.60 -7.65
C ALA A 53 -9.31 -5.07 -8.70
N GLY A 54 -8.87 -4.17 -9.58
CA GLY A 54 -7.79 -4.42 -10.54
C GLY A 54 -6.47 -4.74 -9.85
N SER A 55 -6.11 -3.96 -8.83
CA SER A 55 -4.92 -4.20 -8.00
C SER A 55 -4.96 -5.57 -7.32
N LEU A 56 -6.11 -5.94 -6.75
CA LEU A 56 -6.31 -7.25 -6.13
C LEU A 56 -6.18 -8.39 -7.14
N ARG A 57 -6.82 -8.27 -8.31
CA ARG A 57 -6.72 -9.26 -9.39
C ARG A 57 -5.29 -9.42 -9.89
N TYR A 58 -4.56 -8.32 -10.05
CA TYR A 58 -3.15 -8.35 -10.46
C TYR A 58 -2.28 -9.05 -9.41
N VAL A 59 -2.38 -8.67 -8.13
CA VAL A 59 -1.60 -9.34 -7.08
C VAL A 59 -1.91 -10.83 -7.01
N HIS A 60 -3.17 -11.21 -7.18
CA HIS A 60 -3.57 -12.62 -7.22
C HIS A 60 -2.99 -13.37 -8.44
N SER A 61 -2.90 -12.72 -9.61
CA SER A 61 -2.36 -13.37 -10.82
C SER A 61 -0.87 -13.70 -10.73
N LEU A 62 -0.13 -13.07 -9.82
CA LEU A 62 1.28 -13.38 -9.54
C LEU A 62 1.48 -14.72 -8.81
N GLY A 63 0.41 -15.38 -8.39
CA GLY A 63 0.47 -16.61 -7.59
C GLY A 63 0.98 -16.36 -6.17
N ARG A 64 1.11 -17.44 -5.39
CA ARG A 64 1.38 -17.37 -3.95
C ARG A 64 2.67 -16.62 -3.59
N GLU A 65 3.79 -17.01 -4.19
CA GLU A 65 5.09 -16.42 -3.86
C GLU A 65 5.21 -14.99 -4.39
N GLY A 66 4.69 -14.72 -5.60
CA GLY A 66 4.67 -13.38 -6.18
C GLY A 66 3.81 -12.40 -5.37
N ALA A 67 2.63 -12.83 -4.91
CA ALA A 67 1.78 -12.03 -4.04
C ALA A 67 2.47 -11.73 -2.69
N ARG A 68 3.16 -12.71 -2.10
CA ARG A 68 3.91 -12.54 -0.85
C ARG A 68 5.02 -11.50 -0.99
N GLU A 69 5.75 -11.54 -2.10
CA GLU A 69 6.82 -10.58 -2.38
C GLU A 69 6.26 -9.18 -2.72
N ALA A 70 5.13 -9.10 -3.43
CA ALA A 70 4.49 -7.82 -3.76
C ALA A 70 3.95 -7.09 -2.53
N LEU A 71 3.37 -7.82 -1.58
CA LEU A 71 2.75 -7.27 -0.37
C LEU A 71 3.69 -7.22 0.85
N ARG A 72 4.97 -7.56 0.69
CA ARG A 72 5.95 -7.42 1.78
C ARG A 72 6.06 -5.95 2.19
N SER A 73 6.22 -5.69 3.49
CA SER A 73 6.49 -4.35 3.98
C SER A 73 7.88 -3.89 3.51
N ARG A 74 7.92 -3.03 2.48
CA ARG A 74 9.17 -2.42 2.00
C ARG A 74 9.46 -1.16 2.82
N HIS A 75 10.09 -1.32 3.98
CA HIS A 75 10.79 -0.19 4.59
C HIS A 75 12.05 0.06 3.76
N LYS A 76 12.02 1.05 2.86
CA LYS A 76 13.23 1.52 2.19
C LYS A 76 14.05 2.30 3.22
N ILE A 77 15.06 1.66 3.81
CA ILE A 77 16.09 2.37 4.59
C ILE A 77 17.06 2.95 3.57
N GLU A 78 16.83 4.18 3.17
CA GLU A 78 17.77 4.93 2.34
C GLU A 78 18.68 5.71 3.28
N VAL A 79 19.92 5.25 3.43
CA VAL A 79 20.93 5.97 4.20
C VAL A 79 21.30 7.22 3.41
N ASN A 80 21.02 8.38 3.96
CA ASN A 80 21.39 9.66 3.34
C ASN A 80 22.92 9.72 3.17
N GLU A 81 23.39 10.25 2.04
CA GLU A 81 24.83 10.33 1.74
C GLU A 81 25.63 11.05 2.84
N ASN A 82 25.05 12.07 3.48
CA ASN A 82 25.69 12.75 4.61
C ASN A 82 25.85 11.83 5.82
N VAL A 83 24.83 11.01 6.11
CA VAL A 83 24.87 10.03 7.19
C VAL A 83 25.89 8.94 6.88
N ALA A 84 25.98 8.50 5.62
CA ALA A 84 27.00 7.55 5.20
C ALA A 84 28.42 8.11 5.37
N ALA A 85 28.65 9.36 4.93
CA ALA A 85 29.94 10.04 5.08
C ALA A 85 30.34 10.20 6.55
N GLU A 86 29.39 10.57 7.42
CA GLU A 86 29.63 10.69 8.86
C GLU A 86 29.99 9.35 9.50
N LEU A 87 29.26 8.28 9.18
CA LEU A 87 29.53 6.93 9.66
C LEU A 87 30.93 6.45 9.23
N TYR A 88 31.32 6.70 7.98
CA TYR A 88 32.68 6.40 7.51
C TYR A 88 33.74 7.18 8.29
N ALA A 89 33.55 8.48 8.50
CA ALA A 89 34.50 9.30 9.24
C ALA A 89 34.65 8.87 10.71
N ILE A 90 33.55 8.48 11.37
CA ILE A 90 33.57 7.93 12.73
C ILE A 90 34.35 6.60 12.74
N GLY A 91 34.06 5.71 11.80
CA GLY A 91 34.75 4.42 11.68
C GLY A 91 36.26 4.56 11.50
N GLN A 92 36.69 5.49 10.63
CA GLN A 92 38.10 5.78 10.39
C GLN A 92 38.82 6.28 11.65
N ARG A 93 38.20 7.19 12.41
CA ARG A 93 38.75 7.69 13.68
C ARG A 93 38.86 6.57 14.72
N GLN A 94 37.86 5.70 14.80
CA GLN A 94 37.86 4.59 15.74
C GLN A 94 38.94 3.55 15.39
N ALA A 95 39.09 3.20 14.11
CA ALA A 95 40.16 2.32 13.64
C ALA A 95 41.55 2.89 13.98
N SER A 96 41.78 4.16 13.63
CA SER A 96 43.07 4.83 13.93
C SER A 96 43.40 4.87 15.43
N ARG A 97 42.37 5.01 16.27
CA ARG A 97 42.55 4.97 17.73
C ARG A 97 42.94 3.57 18.20
N LEU A 98 42.27 2.53 17.71
CA LEU A 98 42.55 1.14 18.08
C LEU A 98 43.95 0.72 17.64
N ASP A 99 44.35 1.07 16.41
CA ASP A 99 45.70 0.79 15.90
C ASP A 99 46.79 1.46 16.76
N ALA A 100 46.52 2.66 17.29
CA ALA A 100 47.43 3.37 18.18
C ALA A 100 47.44 2.83 19.63
N GLU A 101 46.37 2.17 20.06
CA GLU A 101 46.29 1.49 21.36
C GLU A 101 46.92 0.09 21.32
N GLU A 102 47.03 -0.54 20.13
CA GLU A 102 47.68 -1.84 19.90
C GLU A 102 49.20 -1.77 19.63
N ALA A 103 49.76 -0.58 19.37
CA ALA A 103 51.17 -0.34 19.05
C ALA A 103 52.03 0.01 20.29
#